data_AF-A0AAE1D3Z0-F1
#
_entry.id   AF-A0AAE1D3Z0-F1
#
_cell.length_a   1.000
_cell.length_b   1.000
_cell.length_c   1.000
_cell.angle_alpha   90.00
_cell.angle_beta   90.00
_cell.angle_gamma   90.00
#
_symmetry.space_group_name_H-M   'P 1'
#
loop_
_entity.id
_entity.type
_entity.pdbx_description
1 polymer ?
#
loop_
_entity_poly.entity_id
_entity_poly.type
_entity_poly.pdbx_seq_one_letter_code
_entity_poly.pdbx_strand_id
1 'polypeptide(L)'
;MRVSSSSVWNGPLQRPYDGPVRVITPDDKTFLVMVGEREEAISIDRLKPAHVDLPHSVPVALPPRRGRPPQILNPQQATISLPSPVTIEPQNIHSSRSGRTIRL
;
A
#
# COMPACT_ATOMS: atom_id res chain seq x y z
N MET A 1 -18.36 11.90 34.88
CA MET A 1 -17.62 10.62 34.99
C MET A 1 -18.33 9.57 34.16
N ARG A 2 -17.69 9.03 33.11
CA ARG A 2 -18.21 7.85 32.39
C ARG A 2 -17.03 6.90 32.17
N VAL A 3 -17.11 5.73 32.79
CA VAL A 3 -16.15 4.64 32.60
C VAL A 3 -16.96 3.38 32.33
N SER A 4 -16.81 2.82 31.13
CA SER A 4 -17.10 1.43 30.78
C SER A 4 -16.66 1.24 29.32
N SER A 5 -15.41 0.83 29.12
CA SER A 5 -14.98 0.19 27.86
C SER A 5 -14.67 -1.26 28.17
N SER A 6 -15.72 -2.04 28.33
CA SER A 6 -15.67 -3.50 28.22
C SER A 6 -16.39 -3.83 26.92
N SER A 7 -15.61 -4.00 25.84
CA SER A 7 -16.15 -4.40 24.54
C SER A 7 -16.64 -5.85 24.62
N VAL A 8 -17.84 -6.02 25.14
CA VAL A 8 -18.68 -7.20 24.93
C VAL A 8 -19.37 -6.98 23.59
N TRP A 9 -19.32 -7.98 22.70
CA TRP A 9 -19.90 -7.96 21.36
C TRP A 9 -21.37 -7.47 21.37
N ASN A 10 -21.66 -6.29 20.81
CA ASN A 10 -23.00 -5.68 20.83
C ASN A 10 -23.66 -5.57 19.43
N GLY A 11 -23.37 -6.51 18.51
CA GLY A 11 -24.14 -6.69 17.28
C GLY A 11 -23.33 -7.07 16.04
N PRO A 12 -23.99 -7.53 14.96
CA PRO A 12 -23.34 -8.09 13.77
C PRO A 12 -22.50 -7.11 12.96
N LEU A 13 -22.71 -5.79 13.12
CA LEU A 13 -21.94 -4.75 12.44
C LEU A 13 -20.78 -4.20 13.28
N GLN A 14 -20.61 -4.68 14.51
CA GLN A 14 -19.50 -4.25 15.36
C GLN A 14 -18.24 -5.05 15.01
N ARG A 15 -17.09 -4.37 15.02
CA ARG A 15 -15.80 -5.03 14.80
C ARG A 15 -15.50 -5.99 15.97
N PRO A 16 -15.07 -7.23 15.69
CA PRO A 16 -14.81 -8.24 16.72
C PRO A 16 -13.62 -7.91 17.62
N TYR A 17 -12.68 -7.12 17.11
CA TYR A 17 -11.48 -6.70 17.83
C TYR A 17 -11.37 -5.19 17.77
N ASP A 18 -10.88 -4.62 18.86
CA ASP A 18 -10.46 -3.24 18.89
C ASP A 18 -9.16 -3.06 18.09
N GLY A 19 -8.79 -1.81 17.81
CA GLY A 19 -7.68 -1.46 16.95
C GLY A 19 -6.30 -1.97 17.42
N PRO A 20 -5.24 -1.62 16.67
CA PRO A 20 -3.86 -1.93 17.06
C PRO A 20 -3.53 -1.36 18.43
N VAL A 21 -3.04 -2.22 19.32
CA VAL A 21 -2.66 -1.89 20.69
C VAL A 21 -1.18 -2.20 20.88
N ARG A 22 -0.52 -1.43 21.76
CA ARG A 22 0.90 -1.60 22.04
C ARG A 22 1.09 -2.66 23.11
N VAL A 23 1.88 -3.69 22.80
CA VAL A 23 2.34 -4.67 23.79
C VAL A 23 3.46 -4.07 24.63
N ILE A 24 3.34 -4.17 25.95
CA ILE A 24 4.34 -3.74 26.93
C ILE A 24 5.25 -4.93 27.27
N THR A 25 4.64 -6.04 27.70
CA THR A 25 5.37 -7.26 28.10
C THR A 25 4.74 -8.48 27.43
N PRO A 26 5.48 -9.19 26.55
CA PRO A 26 5.03 -10.47 26.00
C PRO A 26 5.26 -11.61 27.02
N ASP A 27 4.32 -12.55 27.06
CA ASP A 27 4.43 -13.81 27.80
C ASP A 27 3.79 -14.95 26.97
N ASP A 28 3.96 -16.20 27.40
CA ASP A 28 3.57 -17.41 26.66
C ASP A 28 2.05 -17.57 26.51
N LYS A 29 1.25 -17.03 27.42
CA LYS A 29 -0.22 -17.22 27.43
C LYS A 29 -0.99 -15.91 27.53
N THR A 30 -0.43 -14.93 28.21
CA THR A 30 -1.01 -13.60 28.36
C THR A 30 -0.03 -12.54 27.89
N PHE A 31 -0.53 -11.37 27.56
CA PHE A 31 0.26 -10.22 27.14
C PHE A 31 -0.19 -9.03 27.97
N LEU A 32 0.77 -8.28 28.49
CA LEU A 32 0.49 -6.95 29.06
C LEU A 32 0.43 -5.95 27.92
N VAL A 33 -0.73 -5.33 27.74
CA VAL A 33 -1.05 -4.45 26.63
C VAL A 33 -1.51 -3.10 27.16
N MET A 34 -1.13 -2.03 26.47
CA MET A 34 -1.59 -0.67 26.73
C MET A 34 -2.93 -0.43 26.01
N VAL A 35 -4.02 -0.35 26.77
CA VAL A 35 -5.35 -0.01 26.27
C VAL A 35 -5.70 1.39 26.76
N GLY A 36 -5.58 2.38 25.87
CA GLY A 36 -5.65 3.79 26.26
C GLY A 36 -4.47 4.17 27.17
N GLU A 37 -4.76 4.55 28.41
CA GLU A 37 -3.75 4.92 29.43
C GLU A 37 -3.54 3.83 30.49
N ARG A 38 -4.12 2.65 30.29
CA ARG A 38 -4.07 1.54 31.27
C ARG A 38 -3.34 0.34 30.72
N GLU A 39 -2.73 -0.40 31.63
CA GLU A 39 -2.13 -1.70 31.34
C GLU A 39 -3.13 -2.80 31.67
N GLU A 40 -3.33 -3.73 30.75
CA GLU A 40 -4.24 -4.86 30.91
C GLU A 40 -3.57 -6.16 30.46
N ALA A 41 -3.77 -7.23 31.23
CA ALA A 41 -3.30 -8.57 30.88
C ALA A 41 -4.37 -9.31 30.06
N ILE A 42 -4.09 -9.53 28.77
CA ILE A 42 -5.02 -10.15 27.82
C ILE A 42 -4.46 -11.50 27.36
N SER A 43 -5.27 -12.55 27.25
CA SER A 43 -4.81 -13.83 26.72
C SER A 43 -4.50 -13.77 25.22
N ILE A 44 -3.62 -14.65 24.75
CA ILE A 44 -3.27 -14.79 23.33
C ILE A 44 -4.49 -14.89 22.43
N ASP A 45 -5.51 -15.65 22.84
CA ASP A 45 -6.69 -15.95 22.00
C ASP A 45 -7.50 -14.70 21.63
N ARG A 46 -7.36 -13.62 22.41
CA ARG A 46 -8.06 -12.36 22.20
C ARG A 46 -7.23 -11.33 21.45
N LEU A 47 -5.99 -11.66 21.10
CA LEU A 47 -5.07 -10.77 20.40
C LEU A 47 -4.89 -11.23 18.95
N LYS A 48 -4.65 -10.25 18.08
CA LYS A 48 -4.28 -10.49 16.69
C LYS A 48 -3.04 -9.65 16.37
N PRO A 49 -2.06 -10.18 15.62
CA PRO A 49 -0.95 -9.37 15.13
C PRO A 49 -1.46 -8.17 14.34
N ALA A 50 -0.99 -6.99 14.71
CA ALA A 50 -1.27 -5.76 13.98
C ALA A 50 -0.21 -5.55 12.90
N HIS A 51 -0.66 -5.29 11.68
CA HIS A 51 0.23 -4.82 10.62
C HIS A 51 0.40 -3.32 10.78
N VAL A 52 1.60 -2.90 11.14
CA VAL A 52 1.98 -1.49 11.20
C VAL A 52 2.64 -1.13 9.88
N ASP A 53 2.38 0.07 9.36
CA ASP A 53 3.04 0.55 8.15
C ASP A 53 4.52 0.81 8.48
N LEU A 54 5.41 -0.06 7.98
CA LEU A 54 6.85 0.19 8.05
C LEU A 54 7.21 1.31 7.06
N PRO A 55 8.21 2.15 7.39
CA PRO A 55 8.66 3.22 6.48
C PRO A 55 9.24 2.66 5.16
N HIS A 56 9.67 1.40 5.16
CA HIS A 56 10.16 0.71 3.98
C HIS A 56 9.06 -0.19 3.44
N SER A 57 8.62 0.06 2.21
CA SER A 57 7.66 -0.78 1.52
C SER A 57 8.24 -2.19 1.36
N VAL A 58 7.55 -3.19 1.91
CA VAL A 58 7.87 -4.59 1.61
C VAL A 58 7.72 -4.79 0.09
N PRO A 59 8.72 -5.36 -0.60
CA PRO A 59 8.63 -5.58 -2.04
C PRO A 59 7.44 -6.49 -2.32
N VAL A 60 6.45 -5.97 -3.05
CA VAL A 60 5.27 -6.74 -3.45
C VAL A 60 5.73 -7.83 -4.41
N ALA A 61 5.39 -9.08 -4.12
CA ALA A 61 5.66 -10.18 -5.01
C ALA A 61 4.93 -9.94 -6.34
N LEU A 62 5.68 -9.75 -7.42
CA LEU A 62 5.10 -9.66 -8.75
C LEU A 62 4.67 -11.07 -9.19
N PRO A 63 3.47 -11.21 -9.79
CA PRO A 63 3.07 -12.48 -10.36
C PRO A 63 4.07 -12.91 -11.44
N PRO A 64 4.22 -14.23 -11.68
CA PRO A 64 5.09 -14.72 -12.74
C PRO A 64 4.68 -14.10 -14.08
N ARG A 65 5.68 -13.68 -14.87
CA ARG A 65 5.46 -13.09 -16.19
C ARG A 65 4.65 -14.06 -17.04
N ARG A 66 3.46 -13.64 -17.46
CA ARG A 66 2.60 -14.40 -18.36
C ARG A 66 2.94 -14.04 -19.81
N GLY A 67 2.96 -15.01 -20.71
CA GLY A 67 3.05 -14.79 -22.15
C GLY A 67 4.47 -14.87 -22.73
N ARG A 68 4.70 -14.10 -23.80
CA ARG A 68 5.80 -14.22 -24.75
C ARG A 68 7.19 -14.12 -24.07
N PRO A 69 8.19 -14.90 -24.51
CA PRO A 69 9.56 -14.76 -24.02
C PRO A 69 10.08 -13.33 -24.22
N PRO A 70 10.89 -12.81 -23.27
CA PRO A 70 11.45 -11.47 -23.37
C PRO A 70 12.32 -11.37 -24.63
N GLN A 71 12.03 -10.36 -25.46
CA GLN A 71 12.87 -10.03 -26.59
C GLN A 71 14.16 -9.42 -26.02
N ILE A 72 15.29 -10.11 -26.18
CA ILE A 72 16.59 -9.62 -25.73
C ILE A 72 16.93 -8.41 -26.61
N LEU A 73 16.75 -7.20 -26.08
CA LEU A 73 17.32 -5.99 -26.66
C LEU A 73 18.83 -6.05 -26.41
N ASN A 74 19.59 -6.20 -27.49
CA ASN A 74 21.04 -6.15 -27.42
C ASN A 74 21.45 -4.75 -26.94
N PRO A 75 22.18 -4.59 -25.82
CA PRO A 75 22.49 -3.28 -25.24
C PRO A 75 23.28 -2.35 -26.16
N GLN A 76 23.82 -2.88 -27.28
CA GLN A 76 24.63 -2.13 -28.24
C GLN A 76 23.83 -1.21 -29.19
N GLN A 77 22.49 -1.15 -29.10
CA GLN A 77 21.69 -0.21 -29.90
C GLN A 77 21.16 1.00 -29.11
N ALA A 78 21.54 1.14 -27.83
CA ALA A 78 21.26 2.36 -27.05
C ALA A 78 22.26 3.49 -27.39
N THR A 79 22.39 3.83 -28.67
CA THR A 79 23.06 5.05 -29.14
C THR A 79 22.19 5.73 -30.19
N ILE A 80 20.95 6.06 -29.81
CA ILE A 80 20.19 7.08 -30.54
C ILE A 80 20.53 8.41 -29.88
N SER A 81 21.44 9.11 -30.54
CA SER A 81 21.73 10.54 -30.51
C SER A 81 20.82 11.39 -29.60
N LEU A 82 21.46 12.11 -28.68
CA LEU A 82 20.94 13.36 -28.12
C LEU A 82 20.23 14.15 -29.24
N PRO A 83 18.94 14.50 -29.12
CA PRO A 83 18.35 15.39 -30.09
C PRO A 83 19.06 16.74 -29.94
N SER A 84 19.71 17.18 -31.01
CA SER A 84 20.06 18.58 -31.21
C SER A 84 18.85 19.44 -30.85
N PRO A 85 19.01 20.65 -30.28
CA PRO A 85 17.88 21.50 -29.93
C PRO A 85 17.08 21.78 -31.20
N VAL A 86 15.96 21.07 -31.35
CA VAL A 86 15.05 21.24 -32.47
C VAL A 86 14.36 22.57 -32.21
N THR A 87 14.65 23.56 -33.05
CA THR A 87 13.84 24.79 -33.15
C THR A 87 12.39 24.35 -33.35
N ILE A 88 11.55 24.56 -32.33
CA ILE A 88 10.12 24.24 -32.39
C ILE A 88 9.46 25.26 -33.31
N GLU A 89 9.23 24.91 -34.57
CA GLU A 89 8.19 25.58 -35.35
C GLU A 89 6.81 25.15 -34.83
N PRO A 90 5.87 26.08 -34.59
CA PRO A 90 4.52 25.72 -34.18
C PRO A 90 3.75 25.11 -35.36
N GLN A 91 3.88 23.80 -35.54
CA GLN A 91 3.04 23.03 -36.45
C GLN A 91 1.63 22.97 -35.83
N ASN A 92 0.67 23.58 -36.53
CA ASN A 92 -0.69 23.85 -36.09
C ASN A 92 -1.51 22.55 -35.95
N ILE A 93 -1.53 21.96 -34.75
CA ILE A 93 -2.29 20.75 -34.46
C ILE A 93 -3.71 21.13 -34.05
N HIS A 94 -4.66 21.05 -34.98
CA HIS A 94 -6.09 21.18 -34.66
C HIS A 94 -6.67 19.80 -34.29
N SER A 95 -7.18 19.69 -33.07
CA SER A 95 -7.86 18.49 -32.59
C SER A 95 -9.37 18.61 -32.81
N SER A 96 -9.99 17.56 -33.35
CA SER A 96 -11.45 17.49 -33.45
C SER A 96 -12.09 17.47 -32.05
N ARG A 97 -13.36 17.86 -31.93
CA ARG A 97 -14.14 17.81 -30.67
C ARG A 97 -14.15 16.43 -29.98
N SER A 98 -13.85 15.35 -30.72
CA SER A 98 -13.72 13.98 -30.19
C SER A 98 -12.26 13.55 -29.93
N GLY A 99 -11.29 14.46 -29.98
CA GLY A 99 -9.87 14.17 -29.69
C GLY A 99 -9.11 13.45 -30.81
N ARG A 100 -9.69 13.35 -32.02
CA ARG A 100 -8.96 12.80 -33.18
C ARG A 100 -8.10 13.89 -33.81
N THR A 101 -6.78 13.68 -33.79
CA THR A 101 -5.82 14.55 -34.46
C THR A 101 -5.84 14.28 -35.96
N ILE A 102 -6.06 15.33 -36.76
CA ILE A 102 -6.09 15.25 -38.23
C ILE A 102 -4.90 16.06 -38.75
N ARG A 103 -4.15 15.47 -39.69
CA ARG A 103 -3.12 16.17 -40.46
C ARG A 103 -3.73 16.58 -41.80
N LEU A 104 -3.61 17.86 -42.15
CA LEU A 104 -3.78 18.33 -43.53
C LEU A 104 -2.42 18.25 -44.24
#